data_AF-A0A6M5YK86-F1
#
_entry.id   AF-A0A6M5YK86-F1
#
_cell.length_a   1.000
_cell.length_b   1.000
_cell.length_c   1.000
_cell.angle_alpha   90.00
_cell.angle_beta   90.00
_cell.angle_gamma   90.00
#
_symmetry.space_group_name_H-M   'P 1'
#
loop_
_entity.id
_entity.type
_entity.pdbx_description
1 polymer ?
#
loop_
_entity_poly.entity_id
_entity_poly.type
_entity_poly.pdbx_seq_one_letter_code
_entity_poly.pdbx_strand_id
1 'polypeptide(L)'
;MAKGGGGSWKVAYADFVTAMMAFFLVMWIGAQDVKVRQSVANYFVDPSGVSKAPKSGGIHEIPSPGPVAGESKVNTGAGTRAPGGETPSPATAAVLSWIRSDTKRMAYWKQQAERCRQAAATKDVKNQTKTPEEVATQQLATLLATEIQAAIPKDMPDVYKDLLFGSFKEINWNQVAEDVMLT
;
A
#
# COMPACT_ATOMS: atom_id res chain seq x y z
N MET A 1 35.48 47.09 -24.27
CA MET A 1 34.07 47.27 -23.85
C MET A 1 33.15 46.59 -24.86
N ALA A 2 32.04 46.04 -24.37
CA ALA A 2 30.85 45.49 -25.05
C ALA A 2 30.99 44.19 -25.89
N LYS A 3 30.51 43.08 -25.32
CA LYS A 3 30.15 41.81 -26.00
C LYS A 3 28.64 41.78 -26.16
N GLY A 4 28.10 42.41 -27.20
CA GLY A 4 26.67 42.58 -27.42
C GLY A 4 26.15 41.88 -28.67
N GLY A 5 24.94 41.30 -28.59
CA GLY A 5 24.04 41.23 -29.76
C GLY A 5 23.38 39.90 -30.13
N GLY A 6 23.83 38.75 -29.62
CA GLY A 6 23.36 37.44 -30.15
C GLY A 6 22.16 36.77 -29.46
N GLY A 7 21.71 37.30 -28.32
CA GLY A 7 20.77 36.62 -27.41
C GLY A 7 19.31 37.10 -27.46
N SER A 8 19.05 38.35 -27.86
CA SER A 8 17.73 38.97 -27.72
C SER A 8 16.62 38.30 -28.55
N TRP A 9 16.96 37.76 -29.72
CA TRP A 9 15.98 37.09 -30.58
C TRP A 9 15.49 35.76 -30.01
N LYS A 10 16.33 35.07 -29.22
CA LYS A 10 15.96 33.80 -28.56
C LYS A 10 15.00 34.04 -27.40
N VAL A 11 15.12 35.19 -26.73
CA VAL A 11 14.19 35.59 -25.67
C VAL A 11 12.80 35.83 -26.27
N ALA A 12 12.72 36.58 -27.37
CA ALA A 12 11.46 36.79 -28.07
C ALA A 12 10.83 35.48 -28.58
N TYR A 13 11.64 34.52 -29.04
CA TYR A 13 11.15 33.19 -29.42
C TYR A 13 10.62 32.38 -28.23
N ALA A 14 11.33 32.40 -27.10
CA ALA A 14 10.89 31.74 -25.87
C ALA A 14 9.57 32.33 -25.35
N ASP A 15 9.42 33.65 -25.40
CA ASP A 15 8.19 34.33 -24.98
C ASP A 15 7.00 33.96 -25.87
N PHE A 16 7.22 33.86 -27.19
CA PHE A 16 6.19 33.46 -28.14
C PHE A 16 5.70 32.01 -27.90
N VAL A 17 6.63 31.06 -27.75
CA VAL A 17 6.29 29.65 -27.51
C VAL A 17 5.66 29.47 -26.13
N THR A 18 6.13 30.20 -25.12
CA THR A 18 5.56 30.16 -23.76
C THR A 18 4.14 30.71 -23.75
N ALA A 19 3.87 31.80 -24.47
CA ALA A 19 2.51 32.33 -24.61
C ALA A 19 1.59 31.31 -25.28
N MET A 20 2.05 30.63 -26.34
CA MET A 20 1.28 29.57 -26.99
C MET A 20 1.02 28.35 -26.09
N MET A 21 2.01 27.94 -25.30
CA MET A 21 1.88 26.86 -24.33
C MET A 21 0.88 27.23 -23.22
N ALA A 22 0.94 28.46 -22.71
CA ALA A 22 0.00 28.94 -21.71
C ALA A 22 -1.44 28.95 -22.25
N PHE A 23 -1.65 29.43 -23.48
CA PHE A 23 -2.96 29.37 -24.14
C PHE A 23 -3.47 27.94 -24.30
N PHE A 24 -2.59 27.02 -24.71
CA PHE A 24 -2.92 25.60 -24.81
C PHE A 24 -3.40 25.03 -23.48
N LEU A 25 -2.68 25.28 -22.37
CA LEU A 25 -3.05 24.76 -21.04
C LEU A 25 -4.39 25.31 -20.54
N VAL A 26 -4.68 26.58 -20.79
CA VAL A 26 -5.95 27.20 -20.40
C VAL A 26 -7.13 26.58 -21.17
N MET A 27 -6.99 26.46 -22.49
CA MET A 27 -8.02 25.80 -23.31
C MET A 27 -8.16 24.32 -22.94
N TRP A 28 -7.04 23.63 -22.71
CA TRP A 28 -6.99 22.22 -22.35
C TRP A 28 -7.77 21.93 -21.07
N ILE A 29 -7.51 22.70 -20.00
CA ILE A 29 -8.21 22.54 -18.72
C ILE A 29 -9.69 22.95 -18.84
N GLY A 30 -9.99 23.97 -19.64
CA GLY A 30 -11.37 24.40 -19.91
C GLY A 30 -12.21 23.36 -20.66
N ALA A 31 -11.57 22.56 -21.52
CA ALA A 31 -12.22 21.51 -22.30
C ALA A 31 -12.39 20.17 -21.55
N GLN A 32 -11.89 20.05 -20.31
CA GLN A 32 -12.08 18.86 -19.49
C GLN A 32 -13.47 18.80 -18.85
N ASP A 33 -13.89 17.60 -18.47
CA ASP A 33 -15.10 17.38 -17.68
C ASP A 33 -15.06 18.09 -16.32
N VAL A 34 -16.24 18.53 -15.85
CA VAL A 34 -16.39 19.25 -14.56
C VAL A 34 -15.81 18.45 -13.39
N LYS A 35 -15.96 17.12 -13.42
CA LYS A 35 -15.43 16.21 -12.40
C LYS A 35 -13.90 16.22 -12.35
N VAL A 36 -13.24 16.22 -13.51
CA VAL A 36 -11.77 16.23 -13.63
C VAL A 36 -11.22 17.57 -13.17
N ARG A 37 -11.87 18.68 -13.55
CA ARG A 37 -11.46 20.02 -13.10
C ARG A 37 -11.54 20.15 -11.58
N GLN A 38 -12.58 19.58 -10.96
CA GLN A 38 -12.74 19.59 -9.51
C GLN A 38 -11.68 18.74 -8.80
N SER A 39 -11.29 17.58 -9.36
CA SER A 39 -10.24 16.75 -8.75
C SER A 39 -8.88 17.43 -8.79
N VAL A 40 -8.54 18.11 -9.90
CA VAL A 40 -7.30 18.89 -10.03
C VAL A 40 -7.31 20.06 -9.05
N ALA A 41 -8.43 20.77 -8.89
CA ALA A 41 -8.54 21.85 -7.91
C ALA A 41 -8.36 21.36 -6.46
N ASN A 42 -9.01 20.24 -6.12
CA ASN A 42 -8.90 19.65 -4.77
C ASN A 42 -7.47 19.19 -4.46
N TYR A 43 -6.70 18.74 -5.45
CA TYR A 43 -5.29 18.33 -5.28
C TYR A 43 -4.39 19.48 -4.82
N PHE A 44 -4.62 20.70 -5.31
CA PHE A 44 -3.84 21.88 -4.89
C PHE A 44 -4.30 22.48 -3.55
N VAL A 45 -5.54 22.22 -3.15
CA VAL A 45 -6.08 22.65 -1.84
C VAL A 45 -5.60 21.73 -0.72
N ASP A 46 -5.56 20.43 -0.98
CA ASP A 46 -5.01 19.45 -0.04
C ASP A 46 -4.06 18.47 -0.75
N PRO A 47 -2.76 18.83 -0.84
CA PRO A 47 -1.75 17.97 -1.45
C PRO A 47 -1.46 16.70 -0.62
N SER A 48 -1.92 16.66 0.65
CA SER A 48 -1.75 15.50 1.53
C SER A 48 -2.88 14.48 1.43
N GLY A 49 -4.01 14.81 0.78
CA GLY A 49 -5.16 13.92 0.65
C GLY A 49 -5.85 13.57 1.97
N VAL A 50 -5.63 14.33 3.05
CA VAL A 50 -6.12 14.02 4.41
C VAL A 50 -7.46 14.71 4.72
N SER A 51 -7.96 15.58 3.85
CA SER A 51 -9.20 16.31 4.08
C SER A 51 -10.41 15.48 3.68
N LYS A 52 -10.87 14.71 4.67
CA LYS A 52 -12.26 14.39 4.98
C LYS A 52 -13.19 14.30 3.76
N ALA A 53 -13.52 13.07 3.40
CA ALA A 53 -14.71 12.74 2.64
C ALA A 53 -15.89 13.65 3.08
N PRO A 54 -16.54 14.38 2.16
CA PRO A 54 -17.73 15.13 2.51
C PRO A 54 -18.79 14.13 2.99
N LYS A 55 -19.18 14.25 4.25
CA LYS A 55 -20.36 13.59 4.79
C LYS A 55 -21.60 14.21 4.14
N SER A 56 -21.99 13.74 2.97
CA SER A 56 -23.37 13.84 2.50
C SER A 56 -23.65 12.74 1.50
N GLY A 57 -24.71 11.98 1.78
CA GLY A 57 -25.05 10.72 1.13
C GLY A 57 -25.18 10.82 -0.39
N GLY A 58 -24.50 9.91 -1.06
CA GLY A 58 -24.60 9.66 -2.49
C GLY A 58 -23.74 8.46 -2.83
N ILE A 59 -24.38 7.32 -3.05
CA ILE A 59 -23.74 6.07 -3.47
C ILE A 59 -23.17 6.29 -4.87
N HIS A 60 -21.85 6.46 -5.00
CA HIS A 60 -21.13 6.17 -6.24
C HIS A 60 -19.64 6.01 -5.95
N GLU A 61 -19.11 4.81 -6.20
CA GLU A 61 -17.69 4.48 -6.09
C GLU A 61 -16.86 5.39 -7.02
N ILE A 62 -15.91 6.11 -6.42
CA ILE A 62 -14.80 6.74 -7.13
C ILE A 62 -13.68 5.70 -7.09
N PRO A 63 -13.10 5.27 -8.24
CA PRO A 63 -11.88 4.49 -8.19
C PRO A 63 -10.80 5.41 -7.62
N SER A 64 -10.46 5.17 -6.36
CA SER A 64 -9.34 5.81 -5.67
C SER A 64 -8.09 5.69 -6.55
N PRO A 65 -7.48 6.79 -7.01
CA PRO A 65 -6.16 6.72 -7.60
C PRO A 65 -5.25 6.23 -6.47
N GLY A 66 -4.75 5.00 -6.60
CA GLY A 66 -3.88 4.39 -5.60
C GLY A 66 -2.72 5.32 -5.25
N PRO A 67 -2.23 5.28 -4.00
CA PRO A 67 -1.10 6.10 -3.60
C PRO A 67 0.09 5.75 -4.50
N VAL A 68 0.66 6.78 -5.14
CA VAL A 68 1.96 6.68 -5.82
C VAL A 68 2.99 6.24 -4.80
N ALA A 69 3.64 5.12 -5.08
CA ALA A 69 4.70 4.56 -4.26
C ALA A 69 5.90 5.51 -4.29
N GLY A 70 6.07 6.30 -3.24
CA GLY A 70 7.21 7.18 -3.13
C GLY A 70 6.91 8.37 -2.22
N GLU A 71 6.86 8.11 -0.92
CA GLU A 71 7.50 8.93 0.12
C GLU A 71 6.76 8.71 1.45
N SER A 72 7.19 7.70 2.18
CA SER A 72 7.08 7.70 3.63
C SER A 72 8.37 7.10 4.15
N LYS A 73 9.24 7.99 4.61
CA LYS A 73 10.34 7.65 5.52
C LYS A 73 9.71 7.09 6.80
N VAL A 74 9.32 5.82 6.78
CA VAL A 74 9.05 5.07 8.02
C VAL A 74 10.39 4.47 8.42
N ASN A 75 10.89 4.97 9.54
CA ASN A 75 12.18 4.59 10.08
C ASN A 75 12.18 3.10 10.42
N THR A 76 13.09 2.37 9.78
CA THR A 76 13.57 1.08 10.26
C THR A 76 14.12 1.25 11.67
N GLY A 77 13.56 0.53 12.65
CA GLY A 77 14.22 0.41 13.95
C GLY A 77 13.34 -0.05 15.09
N ALA A 78 13.50 -1.34 15.41
CA ALA A 78 13.38 -1.95 16.74
C ALA A 78 12.04 -1.81 17.49
N GLY A 79 11.45 -2.98 17.78
CA GLY A 79 10.18 -3.16 18.44
C GLY A 79 9.93 -2.27 19.65
N THR A 80 8.74 -1.69 19.69
CA THR A 80 8.03 -1.38 20.93
C THR A 80 6.55 -1.47 20.61
N ARG A 81 5.86 -2.36 21.34
CA ARG A 81 4.42 -2.60 21.24
C ARG A 81 3.70 -1.38 21.80
N ALA A 82 3.07 -0.57 20.95
CA ALA A 82 2.22 0.54 21.38
C ALA A 82 0.76 0.06 21.50
N PRO A 83 0.05 0.34 22.61
CA PRO A 83 -1.36 -0.02 22.76
C PRO A 83 -2.21 1.04 22.06
N GLY A 84 -2.51 0.83 20.78
CA GLY A 84 -3.35 1.72 20.01
C GLY A 84 -3.26 1.35 18.54
N GLY A 85 -4.35 0.77 18.01
CA GLY A 85 -4.43 0.11 16.70
C GLY A 85 -3.50 0.68 15.64
N GLU A 86 -2.36 0.01 15.46
CA GLU A 86 -1.46 0.25 14.35
C GLU A 86 -2.21 -0.13 13.08
N THR A 87 -2.47 0.87 12.24
CA THR A 87 -2.89 0.62 10.85
C THR A 87 -1.89 -0.38 10.27
N PRO A 88 -2.34 -1.55 9.78
CA PRO A 88 -1.43 -2.57 9.28
C PRO A 88 -0.47 -1.96 8.27
N SER A 89 0.81 -2.36 8.31
CA SER A 89 1.78 -2.03 7.25
C SER A 89 1.11 -2.21 5.88
N PRO A 90 1.32 -1.30 4.90
CA PRO A 90 0.67 -1.41 3.59
C PRO A 90 0.83 -2.79 2.95
N ALA A 91 1.97 -3.45 3.17
CA ALA A 91 2.22 -4.82 2.71
C ALA A 91 1.36 -5.86 3.46
N THR A 92 1.20 -5.72 4.79
CA THR A 92 0.30 -6.54 5.62
C THR A 92 -1.16 -6.38 5.17
N ALA A 93 -1.59 -5.13 4.92
CA ALA A 93 -2.95 -4.84 4.44
C ALA A 93 -3.21 -5.45 3.05
N ALA A 94 -2.22 -5.39 2.14
CA ALA A 94 -2.31 -6.00 0.83
C ALA A 94 -2.51 -7.52 0.92
N VAL A 95 -1.72 -8.21 1.75
CA VAL A 95 -1.87 -9.66 1.97
C VAL A 95 -3.23 -9.99 2.58
N LEU A 96 -3.68 -9.23 3.59
CA LEU A 96 -5.00 -9.42 4.18
C LEU A 96 -6.13 -9.23 3.16
N SER A 97 -6.05 -8.20 2.33
CA SER A 97 -7.02 -7.97 1.25
C SER A 97 -7.04 -9.12 0.24
N TRP A 98 -5.87 -9.67 -0.08
CA TRP A 98 -5.74 -10.80 -1.00
C TRP A 98 -6.31 -12.10 -0.40
N ILE A 99 -6.05 -12.39 0.88
CA ILE A 99 -6.62 -13.56 1.56
C ILE A 99 -8.14 -13.43 1.66
N ARG A 100 -8.66 -12.24 2.01
CA ARG A 100 -10.10 -11.97 2.13
C ARG A 100 -10.84 -11.94 0.80
N SER A 101 -10.14 -11.66 -0.31
CA SER A 101 -10.75 -11.59 -1.65
C SER A 101 -11.34 -12.92 -2.12
N ASP A 102 -10.85 -14.06 -1.61
CA ASP A 102 -11.29 -15.39 -2.03
C ASP A 102 -11.82 -16.17 -0.81
N THR A 103 -13.13 -16.41 -0.80
CA THR A 103 -13.82 -17.12 0.29
C THR A 103 -13.30 -18.55 0.47
N LYS A 104 -12.85 -19.22 -0.60
CA LYS A 104 -12.31 -20.59 -0.52
C LYS A 104 -10.94 -20.59 0.14
N ARG A 105 -10.09 -19.62 -0.20
CA ARG A 105 -8.77 -19.45 0.43
C ARG A 105 -8.91 -19.13 1.91
N MET A 106 -9.84 -18.23 2.25
CA MET A 106 -10.12 -17.92 3.64
C MET A 106 -10.59 -19.15 4.41
N ALA A 107 -11.50 -19.96 3.85
CA ALA A 107 -11.94 -21.21 4.47
C ALA A 107 -10.77 -22.21 4.68
N TYR A 108 -9.88 -22.34 3.71
CA TYR A 108 -8.66 -23.15 3.82
C TYR A 108 -7.75 -22.67 4.96
N TRP A 109 -7.46 -21.37 5.01
CA TRP A 109 -6.61 -20.79 6.05
C TRP A 109 -7.22 -20.87 7.44
N LYS A 110 -8.56 -20.75 7.57
CA LYS A 110 -9.27 -20.99 8.83
C LYS A 110 -9.13 -22.44 9.30
N GLN A 111 -9.25 -23.40 8.38
CA GLN A 111 -9.04 -24.81 8.70
C GLN A 111 -7.59 -25.07 9.17
N GLN A 112 -6.61 -24.44 8.52
CA GLN A 112 -5.21 -24.56 8.90
C GLN A 112 -4.92 -23.91 10.26
N ALA A 113 -5.54 -22.77 10.56
CA ALA A 113 -5.47 -22.13 11.87
C ALA A 113 -5.99 -23.04 12.99
N GLU A 114 -7.11 -23.73 12.75
CA GLU A 114 -7.68 -24.68 13.70
C GLU A 114 -6.75 -25.89 13.94
N ARG A 115 -6.10 -26.37 12.89
CA ARG A 115 -5.07 -27.42 13.01
C ARG A 115 -3.86 -26.93 13.81
N CYS A 116 -3.43 -25.69 13.62
CA CYS A 116 -2.37 -25.08 14.43
C CYS A 116 -2.78 -24.96 15.90
N ARG A 117 -4.03 -24.61 16.19
CA ARG A 117 -4.58 -24.61 17.56
C ARG A 117 -4.56 -26.00 18.21
N GLN A 118 -5.00 -27.03 17.50
CA GLN A 118 -4.99 -28.41 18.00
C GLN A 118 -3.57 -28.99 18.16
N ALA A 119 -2.66 -28.64 17.24
CA ALA A 119 -1.25 -29.02 17.31
C ALA A 119 -0.49 -28.27 18.43
N ALA A 120 -0.93 -27.07 18.79
CA ALA A 120 -0.42 -26.36 19.97
C ALA A 120 -0.95 -27.00 21.26
N ALA A 121 -2.26 -27.29 21.33
CA ALA A 121 -2.90 -27.92 22.49
C ALA A 121 -2.30 -29.28 22.89
N THR A 122 -1.70 -30.02 21.94
CA THR A 122 -1.01 -31.29 22.21
C THR A 122 0.45 -31.13 22.69
N LYS A 123 1.06 -29.95 22.49
CA LYS A 123 2.43 -29.63 22.94
C LYS A 123 2.46 -28.91 24.30
N ASP A 124 1.31 -28.51 24.83
CA ASP A 124 1.10 -27.74 26.07
C ASP A 124 1.23 -28.51 27.39
N VAL A 125 1.96 -29.63 27.44
CA VAL A 125 2.35 -30.25 28.73
C VAL A 125 3.79 -29.95 29.13
N LYS A 126 4.66 -29.44 28.23
CA LYS A 126 6.11 -29.49 28.50
C LYS A 126 6.88 -28.17 28.67
N ASN A 127 6.35 -26.99 28.37
CA ASN A 127 7.09 -25.75 28.69
C ASN A 127 6.19 -24.53 28.86
N GLN A 128 5.94 -24.17 30.12
CA GLN A 128 5.42 -22.86 30.53
C GLN A 128 6.36 -21.76 30.03
N THR A 129 5.96 -20.97 29.03
CA THR A 129 6.39 -19.56 28.86
C THR A 129 5.67 -18.78 27.76
N LYS A 130 4.82 -19.39 26.91
CA LYS A 130 3.99 -18.67 25.94
C LYS A 130 2.61 -19.32 25.84
N THR A 131 1.56 -18.50 25.65
CA THR A 131 0.18 -19.01 25.61
C THR A 131 0.00 -20.01 24.45
N PRO A 132 -0.84 -21.05 24.59
CA PRO A 132 -1.14 -22.02 23.53
C PRO A 132 -1.53 -21.37 22.22
N GLU A 133 -2.29 -20.28 22.33
CA GLU A 133 -2.77 -19.47 21.23
C GLU A 133 -1.63 -18.72 20.53
N GLU A 134 -0.71 -18.12 21.28
CA GLU A 134 0.44 -17.41 20.72
C GLU A 134 1.39 -18.35 19.96
N VAL A 135 1.52 -19.61 20.40
CA VAL A 135 2.27 -20.64 19.64
C VAL A 135 1.54 -21.01 18.35
N ALA A 136 0.21 -21.13 18.38
CA ALA A 136 -0.59 -21.41 17.19
C ALA A 136 -0.49 -20.27 16.16
N THR A 137 -0.55 -19.00 16.60
CA THR A 137 -0.40 -17.83 15.72
C THR A 137 0.99 -17.78 15.09
N GLN A 138 2.04 -18.08 15.84
CA GLN A 138 3.42 -18.15 15.30
C GLN A 138 3.60 -19.28 14.29
N GLN A 139 3.01 -20.45 14.54
CA GLN A 139 3.04 -21.57 13.59
C GLN A 139 2.29 -21.23 12.31
N LEU A 140 1.09 -20.63 12.43
CA LEU A 140 0.30 -20.21 11.28
C LEU A 140 1.02 -19.13 10.46
N ALA A 141 1.60 -18.13 11.13
CA ALA A 141 2.40 -17.08 10.50
C ALA A 141 3.58 -17.65 9.70
N THR A 142 4.28 -18.64 10.26
CA THR A 142 5.41 -19.30 9.59
C THR A 142 4.95 -20.09 8.35
N LEU A 143 3.82 -20.79 8.45
CA LEU A 143 3.25 -21.54 7.33
C LEU A 143 2.79 -20.60 6.21
N LEU A 144 2.08 -19.52 6.55
CA LEU A 144 1.65 -18.48 5.61
C LEU A 144 2.83 -17.91 4.83
N ALA A 145 3.88 -17.48 5.53
CA ALA A 145 5.07 -16.94 4.90
C ALA A 145 5.72 -17.95 3.94
N THR A 146 5.83 -19.21 4.35
CA THR A 146 6.46 -20.28 3.55
C THR A 146 5.64 -20.60 2.30
N GLU A 147 4.33 -20.76 2.43
CA GLU A 147 3.44 -21.12 1.32
C GLU A 147 3.35 -19.99 0.30
N ILE A 148 3.25 -18.74 0.77
CA ILE A 148 3.21 -17.56 -0.11
C ILE A 148 4.55 -17.37 -0.82
N GLN A 149 5.67 -17.58 -0.14
CA GLN A 149 6.99 -17.54 -0.79
C GLN A 149 7.18 -18.67 -1.81
N ALA A 150 6.63 -19.86 -1.54
CA ALA A 150 6.67 -20.99 -2.48
C ALA A 150 5.78 -20.76 -3.71
N ALA A 151 4.72 -19.97 -3.59
CA ALA A 151 3.81 -19.63 -4.68
C ALA A 151 4.39 -18.58 -5.65
N ILE A 152 5.56 -18.01 -5.38
CA ILE A 152 6.20 -17.01 -6.25
C ILE A 152 6.68 -17.70 -7.55
N PRO A 153 6.28 -17.20 -8.73
CA PRO A 153 6.78 -17.71 -10.00
C PRO A 153 8.30 -17.57 -10.11
N LYS A 154 9.00 -18.65 -10.46
CA LYS A 154 10.47 -18.65 -10.61
C LYS A 154 10.95 -17.84 -11.83
N ASP A 155 10.07 -17.63 -12.81
CA ASP A 155 10.34 -16.95 -14.08
C ASP A 155 10.17 -15.41 -14.02
N MET A 156 10.16 -14.84 -12.82
CA MET A 156 10.01 -13.39 -12.64
C MET A 156 11.33 -12.64 -12.93
N PRO A 157 11.30 -11.47 -13.59
CA PRO A 157 12.50 -10.63 -13.74
C PRO A 157 13.05 -10.18 -12.38
N ASP A 158 14.38 -10.09 -12.24
CA ASP A 158 15.04 -9.91 -10.93
C ASP A 158 14.65 -8.62 -10.21
N VAL A 159 14.36 -7.55 -10.95
CA VAL A 159 13.87 -6.28 -10.37
C VAL A 159 12.56 -6.46 -9.61
N TYR A 160 11.63 -7.25 -10.15
CA TYR A 160 10.35 -7.50 -9.47
C TYR A 160 10.52 -8.46 -8.30
N LYS A 161 11.45 -9.42 -8.39
CA LYS A 161 11.81 -10.29 -7.27
C LYS A 161 12.30 -9.46 -6.09
N ASP A 162 13.21 -8.52 -6.32
CA ASP A 162 13.79 -7.69 -5.25
C ASP A 162 12.73 -6.80 -4.58
N LEU A 163 11.84 -6.18 -5.36
CA LEU A 163 10.73 -5.37 -4.83
C LEU A 163 9.77 -6.23 -4.00
N LEU A 164 9.43 -7.41 -4.50
CA LEU A 164 8.52 -8.35 -3.84
C LEU A 164 9.13 -8.89 -2.54
N PHE A 165 10.39 -9.33 -2.56
CA PHE A 165 11.11 -9.77 -1.35
C PHE A 165 11.35 -8.64 -0.35
N GLY A 166 11.52 -7.41 -0.83
CA GLY A 166 11.52 -6.20 0.00
C GLY A 166 10.20 -6.06 0.77
N SER A 167 9.08 -6.14 0.05
CA SER A 167 7.75 -6.05 0.67
C SER A 167 7.47 -7.17 1.68
N PHE A 168 7.96 -8.39 1.45
CA PHE A 168 7.81 -9.49 2.40
C PHE A 168 8.51 -9.28 3.74
N LYS A 169 9.59 -8.49 3.77
CA LYS A 169 10.26 -8.14 5.03
C LYS A 169 9.45 -7.16 5.86
N GLU A 170 8.57 -6.38 5.23
CA GLU A 170 7.70 -5.39 5.89
C GLU A 170 6.37 -5.98 6.38
N ILE A 171 6.08 -7.24 6.04
CA ILE A 171 4.83 -7.91 6.42
C ILE A 171 4.94 -8.43 7.86
N ASN A 172 3.99 -8.00 8.69
CA ASN A 172 3.80 -8.55 10.03
C ASN A 172 2.94 -9.82 9.94
N TRP A 173 3.59 -10.95 9.71
CA TRP A 173 2.93 -12.26 9.59
C TRP A 173 2.13 -12.67 10.83
N ASN A 174 2.52 -12.19 12.02
CA ASN A 174 1.80 -12.45 13.25
C ASN A 174 0.43 -11.74 13.24
N GLN A 175 0.39 -10.49 12.78
CA GLN A 175 -0.85 -9.73 12.63
C GLN A 175 -1.76 -10.33 11.54
N VAL A 176 -1.18 -10.82 10.44
CA VAL A 176 -1.96 -11.54 9.40
C VAL A 176 -2.61 -12.78 9.98
N ALA A 177 -1.85 -13.58 10.73
CA ALA A 177 -2.36 -14.80 11.36
C ALA A 177 -3.44 -14.52 12.40
N GLU A 178 -3.26 -13.50 13.24
CA GLU A 178 -4.24 -13.06 14.24
C GLU A 178 -5.56 -12.62 13.59
N ASP A 179 -5.49 -11.80 12.55
CA ASP A 179 -6.68 -11.31 11.85
C ASP A 179 -7.44 -12.45 11.12
N VAL A 180 -6.72 -13.40 10.54
CA VAL A 180 -7.31 -14.60 9.93
C VAL A 180 -7.98 -15.48 10.99
N MET A 181 -7.48 -15.50 12.23
CA MET A 181 -8.11 -16.23 13.33
C MET A 181 -9.34 -15.51 13.91
N LEU A 182 -9.37 -14.17 13.88
CA LEU A 182 -10.45 -13.35 14.41
C LEU A 182 -11.64 -13.20 13.43
N THR A 183 -11.41 -13.36 12.14
CA THR A 183 -12.42 -13.29 11.07
C THR A 183 -13.19 -14.60 10.92
#